data_AF-A0A0Q5Z5M8-F1
#
_entry.id   AF-A0A0Q5Z5M8-F1
#
_cell.length_a   1.000
_cell.length_b   1.000
_cell.length_c   1.000
_cell.angle_alpha   90.00
_cell.angle_beta   90.00
_cell.angle_gamma   90.00
#
_symmetry.space_group_name_H-M   'P 1'
#
loop_
_entity.id
_entity.type
_entity.pdbx_description
1 polymer ?
#
loop_
_entity_poly.entity_id
_entity_poly.type
_entity_poly.pdbx_seq_one_letter_code
_entity_poly.pdbx_strand_id
1 'polypeptide(L)'
;MRFFTSETRIKRDAKRLMKSLARHGQELKYTKCLDLMARLHGFSHFQEWKRTVLDGPLSTFDEDADDEAVEARFQHQECVMAEAGFAAIAGVVLDEVNPTGWRKQSFGTGEAFTHDAA
;
A
#
# COMPACT_ATOMS: atom_id res chain seq x y z
N MET A 1 14.24 1.35 -0.70
CA MET A 1 13.40 0.42 -1.48
C MET A 1 12.56 1.23 -2.45
N ARG A 2 12.33 0.81 -3.70
CA ARG A 2 11.53 1.60 -4.68
C ARG A 2 10.60 0.70 -5.49
N PHE A 3 9.33 1.07 -5.58
CA PHE A 3 8.30 0.36 -6.32
C PHE A 3 7.66 1.26 -7.36
N PHE A 4 7.80 0.90 -8.63
CA PHE A 4 7.12 1.63 -9.68
C PHE A 4 5.80 0.97 -10.04
N THR A 5 4.79 1.81 -10.17
CA THR A 5 3.42 1.41 -10.48
C THR A 5 2.87 2.37 -11.53
N SER A 6 1.64 2.21 -11.99
CA SER A 6 1.02 3.15 -12.92
C SER A 6 0.44 4.38 -12.22
N GLU A 7 0.33 5.51 -12.93
CA GLU A 7 -0.33 6.73 -12.41
C GLU A 7 -1.79 6.46 -12.01
N THR A 8 -2.45 5.54 -12.70
CA THR A 8 -3.80 5.10 -12.35
C THR A 8 -3.82 4.39 -11.00
N ARG A 9 -2.88 3.46 -10.76
CA ARG A 9 -2.79 2.70 -9.50
C ARG A 9 -2.47 3.61 -8.33
N ILE A 10 -1.44 4.45 -8.43
CA ILE A 10 -1.06 5.36 -7.32
C ILE A 10 -2.19 6.34 -6.95
N LYS A 11 -2.93 6.88 -7.93
CA LYS A 11 -4.09 7.75 -7.67
C LYS A 11 -5.23 7.00 -6.99
N ARG A 12 -5.52 5.77 -7.45
CA ARG A 12 -6.54 4.91 -6.85
C ARG A 12 -6.18 4.58 -5.40
N ASP A 13 -4.94 4.21 -5.15
CA ASP A 13 -4.46 3.78 -3.84
C ASP A 13 -4.35 4.99 -2.88
N ALA A 14 -3.98 6.18 -3.37
CA ALA A 14 -4.08 7.43 -2.60
C ALA A 14 -5.52 7.78 -2.20
N LYS A 15 -6.53 7.53 -3.04
CA LYS A 15 -7.95 7.69 -2.67
C LYS A 15 -8.37 6.68 -1.60
N ARG A 16 -7.86 5.45 -1.66
CA ARG A 16 -8.11 4.42 -0.64
C ARG A 16 -7.49 4.82 0.69
N LEU A 17 -6.25 5.26 0.67
CA LEU A 17 -5.54 5.80 1.83
C LEU A 17 -6.32 6.94 2.47
N MET A 18 -6.79 7.91 1.68
CA MET A 18 -7.62 9.01 2.18
C MET A 18 -8.88 8.51 2.90
N LYS A 19 -9.58 7.51 2.33
CA LYS A 19 -10.78 6.93 2.94
C LYS A 19 -10.46 6.13 4.20
N SER A 20 -9.38 5.36 4.19
CA SER A 20 -8.95 4.57 5.35
C SER A 20 -8.59 5.50 6.52
N LEU A 21 -7.73 6.50 6.29
CA LEU A 21 -7.39 7.53 7.29
C LEU A 21 -8.63 8.22 7.87
N ALA A 22 -9.58 8.62 7.01
CA ALA A 22 -10.81 9.27 7.45
C ALA A 22 -11.67 8.37 8.37
N ARG A 23 -11.72 7.06 8.11
CA ARG A 23 -12.42 6.10 9.00
C ARG A 23 -11.78 6.00 10.39
N HIS A 24 -10.49 6.29 10.50
CA HIS A 24 -9.76 6.33 11.76
C HIS A 24 -9.66 7.75 12.36
N GLY A 25 -10.49 8.69 11.88
CA GLY A 25 -10.56 10.06 12.41
C GLY A 25 -9.42 10.97 11.94
N GLN A 26 -8.67 10.58 10.92
CA GLN A 26 -7.59 11.38 10.34
C GLN A 26 -8.00 11.96 8.99
N GLU A 27 -8.18 13.26 8.91
CA GLU A 27 -8.46 13.94 7.64
C GLU A 27 -7.18 14.37 6.94
N LEU A 28 -6.96 13.86 5.73
CA LEU A 28 -5.82 14.23 4.90
C LEU A 28 -6.28 14.64 3.50
N LYS A 29 -5.76 15.77 3.01
CA LYS A 29 -6.05 16.25 1.66
C LYS A 29 -5.53 15.25 0.63
N TYR A 30 -6.27 15.06 -0.46
CA TYR A 30 -5.90 14.14 -1.54
C TYR A 30 -4.47 14.35 -2.09
N THR A 31 -4.01 15.59 -2.22
CA THR A 31 -2.64 15.91 -2.66
C THR A 31 -1.58 15.37 -1.69
N LYS A 32 -1.83 15.46 -0.38
CA LYS A 32 -0.96 14.87 0.64
C LYS A 32 -1.03 13.35 0.65
N CYS A 33 -2.18 12.76 0.33
CA CYS A 33 -2.29 11.31 0.14
C CYS A 33 -1.48 10.82 -1.08
N LEU A 34 -1.39 11.61 -2.15
CA LEU A 34 -0.53 11.28 -3.30
C LEU A 34 0.95 11.29 -2.92
N ASP A 35 1.39 12.31 -2.18
CA ASP A 35 2.76 12.40 -1.70
C ASP A 35 3.09 11.26 -0.72
N LEU A 36 2.18 10.98 0.21
CA LEU A 36 2.34 9.87 1.16
C LEU A 36 2.39 8.52 0.44
N MET A 37 1.55 8.31 -0.57
CA MET A 37 1.59 7.09 -1.37
C MET A 37 2.90 6.95 -2.15
N ALA A 38 3.44 8.05 -2.69
CA ALA A 38 4.76 8.04 -3.32
C ALA A 38 5.87 7.66 -2.32
N ARG A 39 5.78 8.15 -1.08
CA ARG A 39 6.69 7.79 0.03
C ARG A 39 6.60 6.33 0.44
N LEU A 40 5.40 5.76 0.51
CA LEU A 40 5.20 4.32 0.76
C LEU A 40 5.83 3.46 -0.35
N HIS A 41 5.95 4.00 -1.56
CA HIS A 41 6.64 3.38 -2.70
C HIS A 41 8.14 3.70 -2.76
N GLY A 42 8.69 4.45 -1.79
CA GLY A 42 10.11 4.76 -1.69
C GLY A 42 10.59 6.02 -2.43
N PHE A 43 9.68 6.92 -2.79
CA PHE A 43 9.96 8.22 -3.42
C PHE A 43 9.75 9.36 -2.43
N SER A 44 10.38 10.51 -2.61
CA SER A 44 10.24 11.62 -1.66
C SER A 44 8.87 12.30 -1.75
N HIS A 45 8.34 12.45 -2.97
CA HIS A 45 7.03 13.06 -3.23
C HIS A 45 6.47 12.66 -4.61
N PHE A 46 5.18 12.94 -4.86
CA PHE A 46 4.48 12.49 -6.07
C PHE A 46 5.12 13.02 -7.38
N GLN A 47 5.67 14.23 -7.37
CA GLN A 47 6.34 14.81 -8.54
C GLN A 47 7.66 14.10 -8.90
N GLU A 48 8.35 13.49 -7.94
CA GLU A 48 9.60 12.76 -8.17
C GLU A 48 9.23 11.44 -8.83
N TRP A 49 8.29 10.71 -8.22
CA TRP A 49 7.72 9.49 -8.77
C TRP A 49 7.24 9.69 -10.23
N LYS A 50 6.52 10.79 -10.52
CA LYS A 50 6.01 11.08 -11.86
C LYS A 50 7.08 11.38 -12.90
N ARG A 51 8.19 12.00 -12.49
CA ARG A 51 9.30 12.40 -13.39
C ARG A 51 10.38 11.32 -13.50
N THR A 52 10.33 10.29 -12.66
CA THR A 52 11.33 9.23 -12.65
C THR A 52 11.23 8.44 -13.96
N VAL A 53 12.27 8.54 -14.78
CA VAL A 53 12.56 7.56 -15.81
C VAL A 53 13.19 6.36 -15.10
N LEU A 54 12.60 5.19 -15.26
CA LEU A 54 13.03 3.98 -14.54
C LEU A 54 14.39 3.51 -15.03
N ASP A 55 15.44 3.87 -14.30
CA ASP A 55 16.82 3.49 -14.62
C ASP A 55 17.54 2.83 -13.41
N GLY A 56 16.76 2.22 -12.49
CA GLY A 56 17.29 1.59 -11.28
C GLY A 56 16.56 0.29 -10.92
N PRO A 57 17.17 -0.54 -10.05
CA PRO A 57 16.59 -1.82 -9.65
C PRO A 57 15.29 -1.58 -8.88
N LEU A 58 14.19 -2.10 -9.42
CA LEU A 58 12.90 -2.11 -8.76
C LEU A 58 12.82 -3.29 -7.79
N SER A 59 12.18 -3.06 -6.64
CA SER A 59 11.82 -4.14 -5.74
C SER A 59 10.66 -4.95 -6.33
N THR A 60 10.72 -6.28 -6.21
CA THR A 60 9.62 -7.19 -6.55
C THR A 60 8.43 -6.91 -5.66
N PHE A 61 7.19 -7.00 -6.17
CA PHE A 61 5.99 -6.82 -5.34
C PHE A 61 5.84 -7.95 -4.31
N ASP A 62 4.90 -7.80 -3.37
CA ASP A 62 4.80 -8.69 -2.21
C ASP A 62 4.49 -10.15 -2.60
N GLU A 63 3.87 -10.35 -3.76
CA GLU A 63 3.53 -11.67 -4.31
C GLU A 63 4.76 -12.50 -4.73
N ASP A 64 5.81 -11.81 -5.15
CA ASP A 64 7.01 -12.39 -5.76
C ASP A 64 8.21 -12.34 -4.81
N ALA A 65 7.96 -12.10 -3.52
CA ALA A 65 8.98 -11.93 -2.52
C ALA A 65 8.80 -12.89 -1.35
N ASP A 66 9.90 -13.17 -0.65
CA ASP A 66 9.86 -13.94 0.58
C ASP A 66 9.26 -13.14 1.75
N ASP A 67 8.86 -13.88 2.78
CA ASP A 67 8.22 -13.32 3.98
C ASP A 67 9.12 -12.27 4.67
N GLU A 68 10.44 -12.45 4.63
CA GLU A 68 11.41 -11.50 5.21
C GLU A 68 11.40 -10.16 4.47
N ALA A 69 11.38 -10.17 3.13
CA ALA A 69 11.30 -8.97 2.31
C ALA A 69 9.93 -8.29 2.40
N VAL A 70 8.85 -9.04 2.63
CA VAL A 70 7.51 -8.50 2.88
C VAL A 70 7.45 -7.82 4.26
N GLU A 71 8.03 -8.43 5.29
CA GLU A 71 8.09 -7.86 6.63
C GLU A 71 8.96 -6.58 6.67
N ALA A 72 10.15 -6.61 6.06
CA ALA A 72 11.02 -5.43 5.98
C ALA A 72 10.35 -4.25 5.25
N ARG A 73 9.49 -4.54 4.27
CA ARG A 73 8.64 -3.56 3.59
C ARG A 73 7.62 -2.94 4.51
N PHE A 74 6.89 -3.79 5.23
CA PHE A 74 5.85 -3.37 6.12
C PHE A 74 6.41 -2.42 7.18
N GLN A 75 7.55 -2.79 7.78
CA GLN A 75 8.27 -1.95 8.74
C GLN A 75 8.72 -0.60 8.14
N HIS A 76 9.20 -0.60 6.89
CA HIS A 76 9.55 0.65 6.20
C HIS A 76 8.32 1.55 6.01
N GLN A 77 7.19 0.96 5.60
CA GLN A 77 5.93 1.68 5.39
C GLN A 77 5.36 2.22 6.71
N GLU A 78 5.48 1.47 7.80
CA GLU A 78 5.10 1.95 9.14
C GLU A 78 5.93 3.15 9.56
N CYS A 79 7.24 3.13 9.31
CA CYS A 79 8.12 4.27 9.56
C CYS A 79 7.68 5.51 8.75
N VAL A 80 7.35 5.35 7.47
CA VAL A 80 6.83 6.44 6.62
C VAL A 80 5.50 7.00 7.15
N MET A 81 4.60 6.12 7.62
CA MET A 81 3.34 6.53 8.27
C MET A 81 3.59 7.27 9.58
N ALA A 82 4.53 6.80 10.39
CA ALA A 82 4.91 7.42 11.65
C ALA A 82 5.50 8.82 11.43
N GLU A 83 6.42 8.98 10.48
CA GLU A 83 6.96 10.28 10.06
C GLU A 83 5.88 11.24 9.55
N ALA A 84 4.80 10.71 8.97
CA ALA A 84 3.66 11.49 8.50
C ALA A 84 2.65 11.83 9.62
N GLY A 85 2.89 11.38 10.86
CA GLY A 85 2.04 11.63 12.02
C GLY A 85 0.94 10.58 12.26
N PHE A 86 1.00 9.44 11.59
CA PHE A 86 -0.02 8.38 11.63
C PHE A 86 0.44 7.11 12.34
N ALA A 87 1.45 7.19 13.20
CA ALA A 87 2.04 6.03 13.88
C ALA A 87 0.98 5.14 14.58
N ALA A 88 0.01 5.74 15.26
CA ALA A 88 -1.00 5.02 16.04
C ALA A 88 -1.96 4.16 15.19
N ILE A 89 -2.04 4.41 13.88
CA ILE A 89 -2.96 3.72 12.96
C ILE A 89 -2.23 3.11 11.77
N ALA A 90 -0.90 3.12 11.77
CA ALA A 90 -0.07 2.74 10.62
C ALA A 90 -0.38 1.32 10.15
N GLY A 91 -0.26 0.32 11.02
CA GLY A 91 -0.47 -1.08 10.65
C GLY A 91 -1.87 -1.35 10.06
N VAL A 92 -2.94 -0.93 10.74
CA VAL A 92 -4.31 -1.16 10.26
C VAL A 92 -4.57 -0.48 8.91
N VAL A 93 -4.08 0.76 8.72
CA VAL A 93 -4.25 1.47 7.45
C VAL A 93 -3.46 0.79 6.33
N LEU A 94 -2.24 0.32 6.62
CA LEU A 94 -1.39 -0.37 5.65
C LEU A 94 -1.97 -1.72 5.22
N ASP A 95 -2.52 -2.49 6.15
CA ASP A 95 -3.22 -3.75 5.85
C ASP A 95 -4.43 -3.53 4.93
N GLU A 96 -5.20 -2.47 5.18
CA GLU A 96 -6.39 -2.15 4.38
C GLU A 96 -6.04 -1.66 2.96
N VAL A 97 -5.04 -0.79 2.87
CA VAL A 97 -4.64 -0.13 1.62
C VAL A 97 -3.81 -1.07 0.76
N ASN A 98 -2.91 -1.82 1.39
CA ASN A 98 -1.94 -2.74 0.80
C ASN A 98 -1.22 -2.12 -0.41
N PRO A 99 -0.31 -1.15 -0.21
CA PRO A 99 0.29 -0.37 -1.30
C PRO A 99 1.18 -1.23 -2.22
N THR A 100 1.90 -2.20 -1.65
CA THR A 100 2.87 -3.05 -2.36
C THR A 100 2.34 -4.44 -2.71
N GLY A 101 1.23 -4.87 -2.13
CA GLY A 101 0.56 -6.10 -2.56
C GLY A 101 -0.45 -5.85 -3.67
N TRP A 102 -0.60 -6.86 -4.51
CA TRP A 102 -1.77 -7.09 -5.32
C TRP A 102 -2.81 -7.73 -4.41
N ARG A 103 -3.95 -7.06 -4.20
CA ARG A 103 -5.11 -7.80 -3.73
C ARG A 103 -5.37 -8.91 -4.76
N LYS A 104 -5.15 -10.17 -4.37
CA LYS A 104 -6.06 -11.22 -4.81
C LYS A 104 -7.43 -10.65 -4.53
N GLN A 105 -8.20 -10.35 -5.57
CA GLN A 105 -9.62 -10.18 -5.37
C GLN A 105 -10.03 -11.48 -4.71
N SER A 106 -10.33 -11.44 -3.42
CA SER A 106 -11.17 -12.42 -2.80
C SER A 106 -12.49 -12.26 -3.54
N PHE A 107 -12.60 -12.87 -4.72
CA PHE A 107 -13.85 -13.49 -5.10
C PHE A 107 -14.18 -14.30 -3.86
N GLY A 108 -15.16 -13.84 -3.10
CA GLY A 108 -15.73 -14.66 -2.05
C GLY A 108 -16.10 -15.95 -2.74
N THR A 109 -15.28 -16.98 -2.54
CA THR A 109 -15.67 -18.35 -2.81
C THR A 109 -16.77 -18.60 -1.80
N GLY A 110 -17.98 -18.24 -2.23
CA GLY A 110 -19.17 -18.88 -1.75
C GLY A 110 -19.03 -20.38 -1.94
N GLU A 111 -19.86 -21.09 -1.19
CA GLU A 111 -19.91 -22.54 -1.11
C GLU A 111 -18.85 -23.15 -0.20
N ALA A 112 -19.11 -23.01 1.10
CA ALA A 112 -18.96 -24.16 1.99
C ALA A 112 -19.83 -25.31 1.44
N PHE A 113 -19.28 -26.09 0.50
CA PHE A 113 -19.76 -27.42 0.19
C PHE A 113 -19.46 -28.31 1.41
N THR A 114 -20.40 -28.43 2.33
CA THR A 114 -20.48 -29.61 3.18
C THR A 114 -21.10 -30.73 2.34
N HIS A 115 -20.25 -31.56 1.74
CA HIS A 115 -20.65 -32.84 1.18
C HIS A 115 -20.30 -33.95 2.19
N ASP A 116 -21.34 -34.37 2.90
CA ASP A 116 -21.75 -35.75 3.19
C ASP A 116 -20.91 -36.75 4.03
N ALA A 117 -21.69 -37.46 4.86
CA ALA A 117 -21.61 -38.85 5.36
C ALA A 117 -20.40 -39.36 6.16
N ALA A 118 -20.71 -39.75 7.41
CA ALA A 118 -20.96 -41.15 7.77
C ALA A 118 -21.86 -41.25 9.01
#